data_AF-E8XLW0-F1
#
_entry.id   AF-E8XLW0-F1
#
_cell.length_a   1.000
_cell.length_b   1.000
_cell.length_c   1.000
_cell.angle_alpha   90.00
_cell.angle_beta   90.00
_cell.angle_gamma   90.00
#
_symmetry.space_group_name_H-M   'P 1'
#
loop_
_entity.id
_entity.type
_entity.pdbx_description
1 polymer ?
#
loop_
_entity_poly.entity_id
_entity_poly.type
_entity_poly.pdbx_seq_one_letter_code
_entity_poly.pdbx_strand_id
1 'polypeptide(L)'
;MMKKNHITRTIIASAVLFSFNAAAATSYFEARNDAMGGTGVASSHYGVAPLANPALLTKHNSNDDFSLLLPSVGAQVADPDDVSNKADDVKDDWDLFDSAVDNQHGVQQAAANLKHRLQEFRNINADAQVGVSAVAAMANDTLPFALMVKSYGTVSVNGKVNDADLDYLDKVANGTITDVDKNALTSRAFGRAAVITDVGISFAKELETAGQKWSLGVTPKYQRVDLFNYNVTVRDYDKDDFDGDKYHNTKNGFNADIGAYTDLNDNWTVGLVAQNIIPRSIDTKVVNGFKETFKVRPQATAGVSWHNDLFTTALDIDLTPASGFTSDSKRQFASVGAEFNAWKWAQLRAGYRQNMASNSGSAFTAGVGISPFDVVHIDVSGLVGTDHDYGAMAQLQFTF
;
A
#
# COMPACT_ATOMS: atom_id res chain seq x y z
N MET A 1 -56.50 -4.75 29.96
CA MET A 1 -56.28 -6.22 29.92
C MET A 1 -55.43 -6.53 28.70
N MET A 2 -54.31 -7.21 28.90
CA MET A 2 -53.16 -7.42 28.00
C MET A 2 -53.45 -8.25 26.73
N LYS A 3 -52.69 -8.01 25.65
CA LYS A 3 -51.67 -8.91 25.04
C LYS A 3 -51.02 -8.20 23.84
N LYS A 4 -49.79 -7.70 23.96
CA LYS A 4 -48.44 -8.31 23.78
C LYS A 4 -47.99 -8.47 22.31
N ASN A 5 -46.93 -7.73 22.00
CA ASN A 5 -46.09 -7.70 20.78
C ASN A 5 -45.60 -9.07 20.33
N HIS A 6 -45.40 -9.22 19.01
CA HIS A 6 -44.31 -10.00 18.43
C HIS A 6 -43.74 -9.32 17.16
N ILE A 7 -42.72 -8.49 17.38
CA ILE A 7 -41.51 -8.47 16.52
C ILE A 7 -40.89 -9.87 16.62
N THR A 8 -40.39 -10.47 15.54
CA THR A 8 -39.14 -11.28 15.48
C THR A 8 -38.93 -11.94 14.11
N ARG A 9 -37.91 -11.42 13.41
CA ARG A 9 -36.84 -12.12 12.66
C ARG A 9 -37.18 -13.11 11.54
N THR A 10 -36.94 -12.66 10.31
CA THR A 10 -36.20 -13.46 9.32
C THR A 10 -35.31 -12.54 8.48
N ILE A 11 -34.15 -12.15 9.02
CA ILE A 11 -32.98 -11.78 8.23
C ILE A 11 -31.88 -12.71 8.74
N ILE A 12 -31.76 -13.87 8.11
CA ILE A 12 -30.65 -14.80 8.30
C ILE A 12 -29.90 -14.82 6.98
N ALA A 13 -28.76 -14.14 7.02
CA ALA A 13 -27.49 -14.56 6.47
C ALA A 13 -27.51 -15.32 5.13
N SER A 14 -27.49 -14.56 4.03
CA SER A 14 -26.65 -14.93 2.90
C SER A 14 -25.26 -14.35 3.13
N ALA A 15 -24.51 -14.95 4.06
CA ALA A 15 -23.07 -14.78 4.11
C ALA A 15 -22.53 -15.39 2.82
N VAL A 16 -22.22 -14.54 1.84
CA VAL A 16 -21.51 -14.98 0.66
C VAL A 16 -20.10 -15.29 1.13
N LEU A 17 -19.84 -16.58 1.36
CA LEU A 17 -18.51 -17.15 1.52
C LEU A 17 -17.79 -16.99 0.18
N PHE A 18 -17.20 -15.83 -0.05
CA PHE A 18 -16.17 -15.66 -1.04
C PHE A 18 -14.85 -16.04 -0.39
N SER A 19 -14.16 -17.00 -0.99
CA SER A 19 -12.78 -17.35 -0.63
C SER A 19 -11.87 -16.22 -1.14
N PHE A 20 -11.37 -15.39 -0.24
CA PHE A 20 -10.51 -14.24 -0.57
C PHE A 20 -9.05 -14.62 -0.28
N ASN A 21 -8.15 -14.28 -1.21
CA ASN A 21 -6.70 -14.31 -0.95
C ASN A 21 -6.23 -12.84 -0.79
N ALA A 22 -5.10 -12.49 -0.14
CA ALA A 22 -4.66 -11.09 -0.13
C ALA A 22 -3.17 -10.67 0.08
N ALA A 23 -2.76 -9.63 -0.66
CA ALA A 23 -1.58 -8.77 -0.42
C ALA A 23 -1.94 -7.31 -0.78
N ALA A 24 -2.09 -6.42 0.21
CA ALA A 24 -2.79 -5.15 0.05
C ALA A 24 -1.86 -3.92 -0.08
N ALA A 25 -2.35 -2.80 -0.62
CA ALA A 25 -1.54 -1.60 -0.80
C ALA A 25 -2.29 -0.28 -0.75
N THR A 26 -1.68 0.74 -0.15
CA THR A 26 -2.14 2.13 -0.16
C THR A 26 -1.07 3.04 -0.76
N SER A 27 -1.48 4.10 -1.45
CA SER A 27 -0.56 5.09 -2.05
C SER A 27 -0.19 6.25 -1.12
N TYR A 28 -0.74 6.26 0.08
CA TYR A 28 -0.40 7.16 1.19
C TYR A 28 -0.81 6.50 2.51
N PHE A 29 -0.19 6.89 3.62
CA PHE A 29 -0.44 6.30 4.93
C PHE A 29 -0.83 7.40 5.93
N GLU A 30 -2.09 7.36 6.37
CA GLU A 30 -2.69 8.31 7.31
C GLU A 30 -3.70 7.51 8.13
N ALA A 31 -3.52 7.51 9.45
CA ALA A 31 -4.10 6.50 10.33
C ALA A 31 -5.64 6.54 10.33
N ARG A 32 -6.25 7.73 10.21
CA ARG A 32 -7.71 7.88 10.19
C ARG A 32 -8.33 7.29 8.92
N ASN A 33 -7.86 7.69 7.74
CA ASN A 33 -8.39 7.23 6.46
C ASN A 33 -8.07 5.74 6.27
N ASP A 34 -6.89 5.27 6.67
CA ASP A 34 -6.53 3.84 6.65
C ASP A 34 -7.45 3.01 7.56
N ALA A 35 -7.82 3.51 8.74
CA ALA A 35 -8.81 2.86 9.63
C ALA A 35 -10.21 2.74 9.01
N MET A 36 -10.50 3.53 7.97
CA MET A 36 -11.74 3.50 7.19
C MET A 36 -11.56 2.79 5.84
N GLY A 37 -10.55 1.93 5.70
CA GLY A 37 -10.28 1.16 4.49
C GLY A 37 -9.55 1.96 3.40
N GLY A 38 -8.94 3.09 3.77
CA GLY A 38 -8.30 4.03 2.86
C GLY A 38 -9.27 5.04 2.22
N THR A 39 -10.53 5.08 2.66
CA THR A 39 -11.49 6.08 2.17
C THR A 39 -11.12 7.47 2.66
N GLY A 40 -11.19 8.46 1.78
CA GLY A 40 -10.87 9.84 2.11
C GLY A 40 -11.21 10.86 1.02
N VAL A 41 -11.66 10.43 -0.17
CA VAL A 41 -11.89 11.33 -1.30
C VAL A 41 -13.02 12.33 -1.03
N ALA A 42 -14.01 11.94 -0.21
CA ALA A 42 -15.12 12.80 0.22
C ALA A 42 -15.17 13.04 1.74
N SER A 43 -14.46 12.24 2.55
CA SER A 43 -14.57 12.20 4.02
C SER A 43 -13.32 12.64 4.79
N SER A 44 -12.23 12.96 4.09
CA SER A 44 -10.97 13.33 4.75
C SER A 44 -11.08 14.70 5.44
N HIS A 45 -10.39 14.83 6.57
CA HIS A 45 -10.26 16.11 7.26
C HIS A 45 -9.44 17.11 6.43
N TYR A 46 -9.75 18.41 6.51
CA TYR A 46 -9.08 19.45 5.72
C TYR A 46 -7.56 19.46 5.98
N GLY A 47 -7.14 19.22 7.22
CA GLY A 47 -5.75 19.20 7.66
C GLY A 47 -4.86 18.17 6.96
N VAL A 48 -5.45 17.14 6.37
CA VAL A 48 -4.75 16.08 5.62
C VAL A 48 -5.27 15.94 4.17
N ALA A 49 -6.15 16.86 3.74
CA ALA A 49 -6.72 16.90 2.39
C ALA A 49 -5.70 16.76 1.24
N PRO A 50 -4.48 17.34 1.31
CA PRO A 50 -3.45 17.14 0.28
C PRO A 50 -3.08 15.69 -0.02
N LEU A 51 -3.25 14.79 0.97
CA LEU A 51 -2.93 13.36 0.82
C LEU A 51 -4.02 12.60 0.06
N ALA A 52 -5.28 12.99 0.26
CA ALA A 52 -6.46 12.34 -0.31
C ALA A 52 -7.06 13.13 -1.49
N ASN A 53 -7.71 14.26 -1.22
CA ASN A 53 -8.34 15.13 -2.20
C ASN A 53 -8.08 16.61 -1.85
N PRO A 54 -7.24 17.35 -2.61
CA PRO A 54 -6.87 18.71 -2.24
C PRO A 54 -8.06 19.68 -2.22
N ALA A 55 -9.17 19.37 -2.89
CA ALA A 55 -10.35 20.23 -2.84
C ALA A 55 -10.92 20.36 -1.43
N LEU A 56 -10.80 19.32 -0.59
CA LEU A 56 -11.32 19.30 0.78
C LEU A 56 -10.66 20.33 1.72
N LEU A 57 -9.63 21.05 1.28
CA LEU A 57 -9.06 22.19 2.01
C LEU A 57 -10.08 23.29 2.31
N THR A 58 -11.13 23.44 1.49
CA THR A 58 -12.23 24.40 1.77
C THR A 58 -13.25 23.87 2.77
N LYS A 59 -13.14 22.62 3.22
CA LYS A 59 -14.05 21.98 4.19
C LYS A 59 -13.51 22.07 5.62
N HIS A 60 -12.99 23.24 5.99
CA HIS A 60 -12.54 23.55 7.35
C HIS A 60 -13.67 24.19 8.17
N ASN A 61 -13.60 24.14 9.50
CA ASN A 61 -14.56 24.86 10.33
C ASN A 61 -14.19 26.34 10.41
N SER A 62 -15.17 27.19 10.75
CA SER A 62 -14.97 28.64 10.87
C SER A 62 -13.99 29.06 11.97
N ASN A 63 -13.64 28.15 12.88
CA ASN A 63 -12.73 28.40 13.99
C ASN A 63 -11.35 27.75 13.76
N ASP A 64 -11.17 27.06 12.64
CA ASP A 64 -9.93 26.40 12.30
C ASP A 64 -9.06 27.39 11.51
N ASP A 65 -7.92 27.80 12.06
CA ASP A 65 -6.99 28.69 11.38
C ASP A 65 -5.83 27.89 10.77
N PHE A 66 -5.36 26.87 11.50
CA PHE A 66 -4.17 26.11 11.13
C PHE A 66 -4.25 24.65 11.58
N SER A 67 -3.73 23.74 10.75
CA SER A 67 -3.54 22.34 11.09
C SER A 67 -2.14 21.87 10.75
N LEU A 68 -1.54 21.11 11.66
CA LEU A 68 -0.22 20.49 11.50
C LEU A 68 -0.31 18.99 11.76
N LEU A 69 -0.21 18.19 10.69
CA LEU A 69 0.08 16.77 10.77
C LEU A 69 1.61 16.61 10.92
N LEU A 70 2.06 16.22 12.11
CA LEU A 70 3.41 15.72 12.29
C LEU A 70 3.59 14.40 11.56
N PRO A 71 4.83 13.96 11.25
CA PRO A 71 5.06 12.75 10.47
C PRO A 71 4.18 11.57 10.93
N SER A 72 3.14 11.30 10.16
CA SER A 72 2.36 10.06 10.20
C SER A 72 3.24 8.98 9.64
N VAL A 73 3.28 7.82 10.29
CA VAL A 73 4.07 6.68 9.85
C VAL A 73 3.17 5.47 9.70
N GLY A 74 3.40 4.70 8.65
CA GLY A 74 2.68 3.46 8.39
C GLY A 74 3.61 2.41 7.79
N ALA A 75 3.34 1.15 8.12
CA ALA A 75 3.99 0.02 7.50
C ALA A 75 2.98 -1.10 7.30
N GLN A 76 3.19 -1.88 6.25
CA GLN A 76 2.38 -3.03 5.90
C GLN A 76 3.27 -4.12 5.31
N VAL A 77 3.07 -5.37 5.70
CA VAL A 77 3.80 -6.53 5.20
C VAL A 77 2.79 -7.60 4.83
N ALA A 78 2.92 -8.15 3.63
CA ALA A 78 2.15 -9.28 3.13
C ALA A 78 3.13 -10.38 2.71
N ASP A 79 3.15 -11.47 3.46
CA ASP A 79 3.99 -12.64 3.17
C ASP A 79 3.12 -13.92 3.14
N PRO A 80 2.27 -14.08 2.11
CA PRO A 80 1.38 -15.25 2.01
C PRO A 80 2.14 -16.57 1.86
N ASP A 81 3.37 -16.52 1.34
CA ASP A 81 4.18 -17.69 1.04
C ASP A 81 5.28 -17.98 2.06
N ASP A 82 5.41 -17.18 3.12
CA ASP A 82 6.49 -17.29 4.12
C ASP A 82 7.88 -17.26 3.46
N VAL A 83 8.07 -16.25 2.59
CA VAL A 83 9.24 -16.08 1.73
C VAL A 83 10.53 -16.03 2.52
N SER A 84 10.53 -15.39 3.69
CA SER A 84 11.74 -15.29 4.53
C SER A 84 12.23 -16.68 4.93
N ASN A 85 11.35 -17.53 5.47
CA ASN A 85 11.73 -18.88 5.91
C ASN A 85 12.13 -19.74 4.70
N LYS A 86 11.35 -19.71 3.62
CA LYS A 86 11.67 -20.49 2.41
C LYS A 86 12.99 -20.06 1.75
N ALA A 87 13.35 -18.77 1.81
CA ALA A 87 14.62 -18.28 1.30
C ALA A 87 15.80 -18.82 2.14
N ASP A 88 15.67 -18.77 3.47
CA ASP A 88 16.66 -19.32 4.40
C ASP A 88 16.84 -20.83 4.16
N ASP A 89 15.74 -21.55 3.98
CA ASP A 89 15.79 -22.99 3.74
C ASP A 89 16.47 -23.36 2.40
N VAL A 90 16.25 -22.57 1.34
CA VAL A 90 16.95 -22.76 0.06
C VAL A 90 18.45 -22.52 0.23
N LYS A 91 18.84 -21.53 1.04
CA LYS A 91 20.25 -21.23 1.32
C LYS A 91 20.93 -22.35 2.11
N ASP A 92 20.25 -22.90 3.11
CA ASP A 92 20.74 -24.02 3.90
C ASP A 92 20.94 -25.28 3.04
N ASP A 93 19.95 -25.63 2.20
CA ASP A 93 20.06 -26.76 1.28
C ASP A 93 21.12 -26.53 0.18
N TRP A 94 21.34 -25.28 -0.24
CA TRP A 94 22.45 -24.93 -1.12
C TRP A 94 23.80 -25.19 -0.45
N ASP A 95 24.00 -24.76 0.80
CA ASP A 95 25.26 -24.95 1.52
C ASP A 95 25.56 -26.44 1.78
N LEU A 96 24.52 -27.23 2.04
CA LEU A 96 24.62 -28.69 2.14
C LEU A 96 25.02 -29.33 0.80
N PHE A 97 24.41 -28.89 -0.31
CA PHE A 97 24.76 -29.36 -1.65
C PHE A 97 26.19 -28.98 -2.05
N ASP A 98 26.59 -27.74 -1.82
CA ASP A 98 27.94 -27.23 -2.08
C ASP A 98 28.99 -28.05 -1.31
N SER A 99 28.76 -28.26 -0.02
CA SER A 99 29.61 -29.09 0.84
C SER A 99 29.65 -30.55 0.40
N ALA A 100 28.52 -31.13 -0.03
CA ALA A 100 28.45 -32.51 -0.48
C ALA A 100 29.26 -32.73 -1.76
N VAL A 101 29.18 -31.78 -2.71
CA VAL A 101 29.97 -31.80 -3.96
C VAL A 101 31.46 -31.69 -3.66
N ASP A 102 31.87 -30.76 -2.81
CA ASP A 102 33.29 -30.56 -2.46
C ASP A 102 33.90 -31.75 -1.73
N ASN A 103 33.12 -32.41 -0.86
CA ASN A 103 33.55 -33.61 -0.13
C ASN A 103 33.27 -34.92 -0.89
N GLN A 104 32.65 -34.86 -2.07
CA GLN A 104 32.23 -36.02 -2.88
C GLN A 104 31.41 -37.06 -2.10
N HIS A 105 30.61 -36.62 -1.13
CA HIS A 105 29.85 -37.48 -0.23
C HIS A 105 28.41 -37.00 -0.10
N GLY A 106 27.44 -37.92 -0.27
CA GLY A 106 26.02 -37.59 -0.13
C GLY A 106 25.43 -36.67 -1.22
N VAL A 107 26.17 -36.42 -2.31
CA VAL A 107 25.81 -35.48 -3.40
C VAL A 107 24.39 -35.71 -3.93
N GLN A 108 24.02 -36.97 -4.17
CA GLN A 108 22.73 -37.34 -4.74
C GLN A 108 21.56 -36.91 -3.84
N GLN A 109 21.69 -37.12 -2.52
CA GLN A 109 20.66 -36.75 -1.56
C GLN A 109 20.57 -35.22 -1.41
N ALA A 110 21.72 -34.55 -1.33
CA ALA A 110 21.74 -33.09 -1.24
C ALA A 110 21.14 -32.42 -2.49
N ALA A 111 21.40 -32.97 -3.68
CA ALA A 111 20.79 -32.51 -4.93
C ALA A 111 19.27 -32.69 -4.93
N ALA A 112 18.77 -33.82 -4.42
CA ALA A 112 17.33 -34.08 -4.31
C ALA A 112 16.64 -33.10 -3.35
N ASN A 113 17.27 -32.82 -2.20
CA ASN A 113 16.77 -31.85 -1.22
C ASN A 113 16.72 -30.44 -1.82
N LEU A 114 17.83 -29.95 -2.38
CA LEU A 114 17.89 -28.63 -3.01
C LEU A 114 16.88 -28.50 -4.16
N LYS A 115 16.69 -29.54 -4.98
CA LYS A 115 15.65 -29.56 -6.02
C LYS A 115 14.27 -29.38 -5.42
N HIS A 116 13.95 -30.16 -4.37
CA HIS A 116 12.66 -30.08 -3.70
C HIS A 116 12.43 -28.67 -3.14
N ARG A 117 13.45 -28.08 -2.52
CA ARG A 117 13.35 -26.75 -1.93
C ARG A 117 13.22 -25.64 -2.96
N LEU A 118 13.94 -25.73 -4.07
CA LEU A 118 13.74 -24.84 -5.22
C LEU A 118 12.32 -24.99 -5.82
N GLN A 119 11.72 -26.18 -5.80
CA GLN A 119 10.32 -26.34 -6.24
C GLN A 119 9.34 -25.62 -5.31
N GLU A 120 9.55 -25.65 -3.99
CA GLU A 120 8.72 -24.92 -3.01
C GLU A 120 8.94 -23.41 -3.05
N PHE A 121 10.15 -22.97 -3.39
CA PHE A 121 10.51 -21.56 -3.59
C PHE A 121 9.98 -21.00 -4.92
N ARG A 122 9.46 -21.85 -5.80
CA ARG A 122 8.97 -21.43 -7.11
C ARG A 122 7.68 -20.64 -6.97
N ASN A 123 7.65 -19.45 -7.58
CA ASN A 123 6.48 -18.57 -7.63
C ASN A 123 6.02 -18.05 -6.26
N ILE A 124 6.93 -18.00 -5.28
CA ILE A 124 6.61 -17.36 -3.99
C ILE A 124 6.71 -15.84 -4.12
N ASN A 125 5.87 -15.13 -3.38
CA ASN A 125 5.88 -13.67 -3.33
C ASN A 125 5.72 -13.12 -1.92
N ALA A 126 6.47 -12.06 -1.61
CA ALA A 126 6.28 -11.23 -0.43
C ALA A 126 6.36 -9.77 -0.82
N ASP A 127 5.49 -8.95 -0.24
CA ASP A 127 5.42 -7.53 -0.49
C ASP A 127 5.42 -6.76 0.83
N ALA A 128 6.15 -5.65 0.88
CA ALA A 128 6.12 -4.73 2.01
C ALA A 128 5.93 -3.30 1.53
N GLN A 129 5.25 -2.50 2.33
CA GLN A 129 5.05 -1.08 2.08
C GLN A 129 5.33 -0.29 3.33
N VAL A 130 5.84 0.91 3.13
CA VAL A 130 6.11 1.88 4.19
C VAL A 130 5.68 3.24 3.73
N GLY A 131 5.21 4.07 4.65
CA GLY A 131 4.76 5.41 4.37
C GLY A 131 5.13 6.36 5.49
N VAL A 132 5.48 7.58 5.09
CA VAL A 132 5.58 8.71 5.99
C VAL A 132 4.98 9.94 5.34
N SER A 133 4.22 10.74 6.09
CA SER A 133 3.68 12.00 5.59
C SER A 133 3.58 13.07 6.65
N ALA A 134 3.85 14.32 6.28
CA ALA A 134 3.63 15.50 7.10
C ALA A 134 2.90 16.56 6.27
N VAL A 135 1.98 17.29 6.91
CA VAL A 135 1.16 18.32 6.26
C VAL A 135 1.04 19.52 7.19
N ALA A 136 1.21 20.72 6.64
CA ALA A 136 0.87 21.97 7.31
C ALA A 136 -0.18 22.69 6.46
N ALA A 137 -1.39 22.81 6.97
CA ALA A 137 -2.55 23.38 6.28
C ALA A 137 -2.99 24.68 6.94
N MET A 138 -3.18 25.71 6.11
CA MET A 138 -3.70 27.01 6.49
C MET A 138 -5.15 27.08 6.01
N ALA A 139 -6.07 27.10 6.96
CA ALA A 139 -7.48 27.28 6.72
C ALA A 139 -7.75 28.79 6.68
N ASN A 140 -8.17 29.29 5.51
CA ASN A 140 -8.57 30.68 5.36
C ASN A 140 -9.73 30.77 4.37
N ASP A 141 -10.57 31.79 4.53
CA ASP A 141 -11.82 31.92 3.78
C ASP A 141 -11.65 32.23 2.29
N THR A 142 -10.46 32.65 1.84
CA THR A 142 -10.25 33.16 0.47
C THR A 142 -9.60 32.13 -0.44
N LEU A 143 -8.51 31.53 0.03
CA LEU A 143 -7.69 30.56 -0.69
C LEU A 143 -6.94 29.69 0.34
N PRO A 144 -7.59 28.68 0.93
CA PRO A 144 -6.91 27.74 1.81
C PRO A 144 -5.81 27.02 1.04
N PHE A 145 -4.68 26.79 1.72
CA PHE A 145 -3.51 26.16 1.13
C PHE A 145 -2.81 25.26 2.13
N ALA A 146 -2.03 24.31 1.63
CA ALA A 146 -1.28 23.41 2.49
C ALA A 146 0.05 23.01 1.87
N LEU A 147 1.09 22.90 2.69
CA LEU A 147 2.36 22.26 2.33
C LEU A 147 2.28 20.78 2.71
N MET A 148 2.64 19.90 1.79
CA MET A 148 2.75 18.46 2.06
C MET A 148 4.13 17.92 1.72
N VAL A 149 4.57 16.97 2.53
CA VAL A 149 5.65 16.03 2.20
C VAL A 149 5.10 14.64 2.43
N LYS A 150 5.16 13.78 1.42
CA LYS A 150 4.81 12.36 1.57
C LYS A 150 5.87 11.50 0.91
N SER A 151 6.25 10.41 1.57
CA SER A 151 7.13 9.40 1.01
C SER A 151 6.47 8.05 1.20
N TYR A 152 6.31 7.28 0.13
CA TYR A 152 5.82 5.91 0.21
C TYR A 152 6.77 4.96 -0.52
N GLY A 153 7.03 3.81 0.08
CA GLY A 153 7.89 2.76 -0.43
C GLY A 153 7.09 1.49 -0.66
N THR A 154 7.43 0.77 -1.73
CA THR A 154 7.00 -0.62 -1.95
C THR A 154 8.24 -1.46 -2.15
N VAL A 155 8.25 -2.66 -1.57
CA VAL A 155 9.24 -3.70 -1.71
C VAL A 155 8.50 -4.94 -2.18
N SER A 156 9.05 -5.66 -3.16
CA SER A 156 8.52 -6.93 -3.63
C SER A 156 9.66 -7.91 -3.80
N VAL A 157 9.51 -9.10 -3.23
CA VAL A 157 10.45 -10.21 -3.31
C VAL A 157 9.75 -11.35 -4.01
N ASN A 158 10.38 -11.89 -5.06
CA ASN A 158 9.83 -12.97 -5.86
C ASN A 158 10.88 -14.06 -6.05
N GLY A 159 10.50 -15.31 -5.78
CA GLY A 159 11.34 -16.48 -6.04
C GLY A 159 11.13 -17.00 -7.46
N LYS A 160 12.20 -17.05 -8.27
CA LYS A 160 12.12 -17.61 -9.62
C LYS A 160 13.16 -18.70 -9.83
N VAL A 161 12.64 -19.89 -10.06
CA VAL A 161 13.44 -21.11 -10.26
C VAL A 161 13.49 -21.45 -11.75
N ASN A 162 14.68 -21.79 -12.24
CA ASN A 162 14.88 -22.20 -13.63
C ASN A 162 14.61 -23.70 -13.76
N ASP A 163 13.77 -24.09 -14.72
CA ASP A 163 13.48 -25.51 -14.98
C ASP A 163 14.73 -26.31 -15.36
N ALA A 164 15.71 -25.67 -16.00
CA ALA A 164 16.99 -26.29 -16.32
C ALA A 164 17.78 -26.68 -15.05
N ASP A 165 17.67 -25.90 -13.97
CA ASP A 165 18.31 -26.22 -12.69
C ASP A 165 17.63 -27.42 -12.03
N LEU A 166 16.30 -27.48 -12.10
CA LEU A 166 15.53 -28.61 -11.55
C LEU A 166 15.84 -29.91 -12.28
N ASP A 167 16.00 -29.87 -13.61
CA ASP A 167 16.43 -31.00 -14.44
C ASP A 167 17.90 -31.38 -14.17
N TYR A 168 18.77 -30.39 -14.01
CA TYR A 168 20.17 -30.62 -13.66
C TYR A 168 20.30 -31.33 -12.30
N LEU A 169 19.62 -30.81 -11.27
CA LEU A 169 19.62 -31.40 -9.93
C LEU A 169 18.98 -32.80 -9.93
N ASP A 170 17.96 -33.05 -10.77
CA ASP A 170 17.39 -34.39 -10.93
C ASP A 170 18.42 -35.39 -11.47
N LYS A 171 19.18 -34.99 -12.50
CA LYS A 171 20.25 -35.79 -13.09
C LYS A 171 21.42 -36.04 -12.14
N VAL A 172 21.73 -35.08 -11.27
CA VAL A 172 22.70 -35.29 -10.19
C VAL A 172 22.15 -36.27 -9.14
N ALA A 173 20.89 -36.07 -8.72
CA ALA A 173 20.23 -36.91 -7.72
C ALA A 173 20.09 -38.37 -8.16
N ASN A 174 19.82 -38.63 -9.44
CA ASN A 174 19.70 -39.98 -10.00
C ASN A 174 21.05 -40.60 -10.45
N GLY A 175 22.16 -39.87 -10.28
CA GLY A 175 23.51 -40.35 -10.61
C GLY A 175 23.88 -40.33 -12.09
N THR A 176 23.05 -39.71 -12.95
CA THR A 176 23.39 -39.50 -14.37
C THR A 176 24.54 -38.51 -14.53
N ILE A 177 24.56 -37.46 -13.70
CA ILE A 177 25.66 -36.51 -13.61
C ILE A 177 26.48 -36.84 -12.37
N THR A 178 27.75 -37.21 -12.58
CA THR A 178 28.71 -37.52 -11.51
C THR A 178 29.75 -36.45 -11.31
N ASP A 179 30.05 -35.66 -12.37
CA ASP A 179 30.91 -34.48 -12.30
C ASP A 179 30.02 -33.24 -12.21
N VAL A 180 29.88 -32.72 -11.00
CA VAL A 180 28.91 -31.67 -10.69
C VAL A 180 29.54 -30.29 -10.89
N ASP A 181 29.00 -29.55 -11.85
CA ASP A 181 29.29 -28.13 -12.03
C ASP A 181 28.25 -27.28 -11.30
N LYS A 182 28.65 -26.76 -10.14
CA LYS A 182 27.83 -25.88 -9.30
C LYS A 182 27.45 -24.58 -10.02
N ASN A 183 28.21 -24.16 -11.04
CA ASN A 183 27.93 -22.95 -11.82
C ASN A 183 26.82 -23.12 -12.87
N ALA A 184 26.34 -24.35 -13.07
CA ALA A 184 25.21 -24.62 -13.96
C ALA A 184 23.87 -24.12 -13.38
N LEU A 185 23.81 -23.88 -12.06
CA LEU A 185 22.59 -23.44 -11.37
C LEU A 185 22.41 -21.92 -11.47
N THR A 186 21.23 -21.50 -11.92
CA THR A 186 20.91 -20.14 -12.35
C THR A 186 19.63 -19.57 -11.73
N SER A 187 18.99 -20.28 -10.81
CA SER A 187 17.80 -19.86 -10.05
C SER A 187 18.13 -18.64 -9.20
N ARG A 188 17.16 -17.73 -9.07
CA ARG A 188 17.38 -16.39 -8.51
C ARG A 188 16.24 -15.96 -7.59
N ALA A 189 16.60 -15.16 -6.59
CA ALA A 189 15.67 -14.33 -5.85
C ALA A 189 15.67 -12.92 -6.46
N PHE A 190 14.48 -12.40 -6.74
CA PHE A 190 14.29 -11.06 -7.28
C PHE A 190 13.74 -10.15 -6.19
N GLY A 191 14.57 -9.26 -5.65
CA GLY A 191 14.14 -8.18 -4.78
C GLY A 191 14.06 -6.87 -5.56
N ARG A 192 12.90 -6.20 -5.53
CA ARG A 192 12.73 -4.87 -6.11
C ARG A 192 12.10 -3.93 -5.10
N ALA A 193 12.54 -2.69 -5.08
CA ALA A 193 11.89 -1.66 -4.28
C ALA A 193 11.76 -0.34 -5.05
N ALA A 194 10.71 0.40 -4.75
CA ALA A 194 10.50 1.74 -5.25
C ALA A 194 10.04 2.64 -4.10
N VAL A 195 10.73 3.76 -3.91
CA VAL A 195 10.38 4.80 -2.95
C VAL A 195 10.07 6.07 -3.71
N ILE A 196 8.91 6.66 -3.45
CA ILE A 196 8.42 7.86 -4.11
C ILE A 196 8.22 8.92 -3.05
N THR A 197 8.96 10.02 -3.16
CA THR A 197 8.86 11.19 -2.29
C THR A 197 8.29 12.37 -3.07
N ASP A 198 7.12 12.84 -2.63
CA ASP A 198 6.45 14.01 -3.13
C ASP A 198 6.60 15.17 -2.13
N VAL A 199 6.96 16.35 -2.64
CA VAL A 199 6.89 17.63 -1.92
C VAL A 199 5.97 18.55 -2.72
N GLY A 200 4.84 18.94 -2.16
CA GLY A 200 3.80 19.66 -2.88
C GLY A 200 3.17 20.79 -2.09
N ILE A 201 2.58 21.74 -2.81
CA ILE A 201 1.77 22.80 -2.22
C ILE A 201 0.38 22.68 -2.84
N SER A 202 -0.62 22.50 -1.98
CA SER A 202 -2.02 22.38 -2.35
C SER A 202 -2.72 23.72 -2.21
N PHE A 203 -3.65 24.02 -3.11
CA PHE A 203 -4.56 25.15 -3.02
C PHE A 203 -5.96 24.67 -3.34
N ALA A 204 -6.97 25.24 -2.70
CA ALA A 204 -8.35 24.98 -3.06
C ALA A 204 -9.21 26.24 -3.09
N LYS A 205 -10.29 26.18 -3.84
CA LYS A 205 -11.23 27.28 -3.99
C LYS A 205 -12.65 26.78 -4.12
N GLU A 206 -13.54 27.34 -3.29
CA GLU A 206 -14.97 27.18 -3.42
C GLU A 206 -15.50 28.05 -4.58
N LEU A 207 -16.38 27.46 -5.37
CA LEU A 207 -17.05 28.04 -6.52
C LEU A 207 -18.55 27.77 -6.38
N GLU A 208 -19.36 28.66 -6.94
CA GLU A 208 -20.81 28.49 -6.98
C GLU A 208 -21.28 28.53 -8.43
N THR A 209 -22.11 27.57 -8.82
CA THR A 209 -22.71 27.54 -10.17
C THR A 209 -24.13 27.03 -10.07
N ALA A 210 -25.08 27.79 -10.63
CA ALA A 210 -26.51 27.46 -10.60
C ALA A 210 -27.07 27.18 -9.18
N GLY A 211 -26.56 27.88 -8.17
CA GLY A 211 -26.96 27.72 -6.76
C GLY A 211 -26.36 26.50 -6.05
N GLN A 212 -25.49 25.73 -6.72
CA GLN A 212 -24.74 24.62 -6.12
C GLN A 212 -23.30 25.05 -5.84
N LYS A 213 -22.84 24.84 -4.61
CA LYS A 213 -21.45 25.06 -4.21
C LYS A 213 -20.60 23.83 -4.50
N TRP A 214 -19.42 24.03 -5.07
CA TRP A 214 -18.45 22.98 -5.34
C TRP A 214 -17.04 23.55 -5.18
N SER A 215 -16.10 22.71 -4.77
CA SER A 215 -14.70 23.12 -4.57
C SER A 215 -13.79 22.46 -5.59
N LEU A 216 -12.75 23.18 -5.99
CA LEU A 216 -11.63 22.66 -6.77
C LEU A 216 -10.34 22.79 -5.99
N GLY A 217 -9.53 21.73 -6.02
CA GLY A 217 -8.19 21.74 -5.46
C GLY A 217 -7.14 21.35 -6.49
N VAL A 218 -5.94 21.90 -6.35
CA VAL A 218 -4.78 21.53 -7.15
C VAL A 218 -3.53 21.45 -6.28
N THR A 219 -2.67 20.48 -6.56
CA THR A 219 -1.41 20.26 -5.85
C THR A 219 -0.26 20.07 -6.84
N PRO A 220 0.39 21.14 -7.32
CA PRO A 220 1.69 21.01 -7.95
C PRO A 220 2.68 20.39 -6.96
N LYS A 221 3.49 19.42 -7.44
CA LYS A 221 4.46 18.73 -6.61
C LYS A 221 5.75 18.40 -7.34
N TYR A 222 6.86 18.50 -6.61
CA TYR A 222 8.12 17.90 -6.97
C TYR A 222 8.12 16.44 -6.53
N GLN A 223 8.55 15.54 -7.40
CA GLN A 223 8.51 14.09 -7.19
C GLN A 223 9.87 13.46 -7.45
N ARG A 224 10.44 12.87 -6.41
CA ARG A 224 11.65 12.04 -6.46
C ARG A 224 11.24 10.56 -6.41
N VAL A 225 11.80 9.76 -7.31
CA VAL A 225 11.58 8.31 -7.37
C VAL A 225 12.94 7.63 -7.25
N ASP A 226 13.11 6.84 -6.21
CA ASP A 226 14.26 5.98 -5.96
C ASP A 226 13.87 4.53 -6.24
N LEU A 227 14.57 3.89 -7.16
CA LEU A 227 14.34 2.49 -7.52
C LEU A 227 15.54 1.64 -7.13
N PHE A 228 15.25 0.44 -6.62
CA PHE A 228 16.21 -0.57 -6.22
C PHE A 228 15.90 -1.86 -6.98
N ASN A 229 16.94 -2.48 -7.55
CA ASN A 229 16.84 -3.77 -8.23
C ASN A 229 17.95 -4.69 -7.72
N TYR A 230 17.59 -5.58 -6.81
CA TYR A 230 18.45 -6.61 -6.26
C TYR A 230 18.11 -7.94 -6.92
N ASN A 231 18.89 -8.32 -7.92
CA ASN A 231 18.69 -9.56 -8.68
C ASN A 231 19.99 -10.37 -8.63
N VAL A 232 20.07 -11.29 -7.67
CA VAL A 232 21.24 -12.13 -7.42
C VAL A 232 20.88 -13.59 -7.60
N THR A 233 21.87 -14.42 -7.93
CA THR A 233 21.68 -15.87 -7.93
C THR A 233 21.48 -16.35 -6.49
N VAL A 234 20.80 -17.48 -6.29
CA VAL A 234 20.65 -18.09 -4.96
C VAL A 234 22.01 -18.28 -4.26
N ARG A 235 23.06 -18.57 -5.02
CA ARG A 235 24.44 -18.69 -4.53
C ARG A 235 24.99 -17.37 -3.97
N ASP A 236 24.73 -16.26 -4.65
CA ASP A 236 25.29 -14.95 -4.32
C ASP A 236 24.33 -14.11 -3.44
N TYR A 237 23.30 -14.75 -2.86
CA TYR A 237 22.37 -14.10 -1.95
C TYR A 237 23.03 -13.83 -0.60
N ASP A 238 23.10 -12.56 -0.23
CA ASP A 238 23.49 -12.09 1.10
C ASP A 238 22.56 -10.94 1.52
N LYS A 239 21.98 -11.08 2.72
CA LYS A 239 21.04 -10.12 3.30
C LYS A 239 21.68 -8.77 3.65
N ASP A 240 23.00 -8.72 3.81
CA ASP A 240 23.73 -7.53 4.25
C ASP A 240 24.18 -6.63 3.07
N ASP A 241 23.97 -7.05 1.81
CA ASP A 241 24.53 -6.43 0.59
C ASP A 241 23.56 -5.44 -0.12
N PHE A 242 22.45 -5.09 0.53
CA PHE A 242 21.30 -4.37 -0.06
C PHE A 242 21.53 -2.86 -0.23
N ASP A 243 22.57 -2.29 0.38
CA ASP A 243 22.83 -0.84 0.48
C ASP A 243 23.78 -0.28 -0.62
N GLY A 244 24.27 -1.12 -1.52
CA GLY A 244 25.22 -0.71 -2.55
C GLY A 244 24.63 0.17 -3.66
N ASP A 245 25.30 1.29 -3.98
CA ASP A 245 25.01 2.21 -5.11
C ASP A 245 24.84 1.50 -6.48
N LYS A 246 25.37 0.28 -6.61
CA LYS A 246 25.23 -0.60 -7.78
C LYS A 246 23.77 -0.94 -8.14
N TYR A 247 22.84 -0.92 -7.17
CA TYR A 247 21.45 -1.35 -7.35
C TYR A 247 20.43 -0.21 -7.39
N HIS A 248 20.87 1.03 -7.16
CA HIS A 248 20.00 2.20 -6.95
C HIS A 248 19.96 3.15 -8.16
N ASN A 249 18.76 3.61 -8.54
CA ASN A 249 18.54 4.65 -9.54
C ASN A 249 17.57 5.71 -9.01
N THR A 250 17.99 6.98 -9.00
CA THR A 250 17.12 8.11 -8.63
C THR A 250 16.70 8.90 -9.86
N LYS A 251 15.40 9.23 -9.96
CA LYS A 251 14.85 10.14 -10.95
C LYS A 251 13.92 11.17 -10.32
N ASN A 252 14.25 12.44 -10.56
CA ASN A 252 13.44 13.58 -10.13
C ASN A 252 12.51 14.03 -11.25
N GLY A 253 11.44 14.74 -10.91
CA GLY A 253 10.51 15.32 -11.87
C GLY A 253 9.44 16.15 -11.17
N PHE A 254 8.48 16.62 -11.95
CA PHE A 254 7.31 17.33 -11.45
C PHE A 254 6.05 16.55 -11.78
N ASN A 255 5.05 16.68 -10.93
CA ASN A 255 3.73 16.11 -11.11
C ASN A 255 2.67 17.07 -10.53
N ALA A 256 1.41 16.72 -10.64
CA ALA A 256 0.34 17.43 -9.97
C ALA A 256 -0.83 16.50 -9.62
N ASP A 257 -1.60 16.91 -8.63
CA ASP A 257 -2.87 16.30 -8.25
C ASP A 257 -3.99 17.33 -8.45
N ILE A 258 -5.18 16.90 -8.88
CA ILE A 258 -6.37 17.75 -9.06
C ILE A 258 -7.54 17.07 -8.39
N GLY A 259 -8.32 17.84 -7.63
CA GLY A 259 -9.47 17.34 -6.89
C GLY A 259 -10.69 18.22 -7.05
N ALA A 260 -11.86 17.63 -6.84
CA ALA A 260 -13.12 18.33 -6.72
C ALA A 260 -13.99 17.68 -5.63
N TYR A 261 -14.83 18.46 -4.97
CA TYR A 261 -15.94 17.92 -4.16
C TYR A 261 -17.15 18.85 -4.19
N THR A 262 -18.31 18.31 -3.84
CA THR A 262 -19.52 19.08 -3.59
C THR A 262 -20.37 18.41 -2.51
N ASP A 263 -21.00 19.22 -1.67
CA ASP A 263 -21.99 18.76 -0.70
C ASP A 263 -23.37 18.79 -1.38
N LEU A 264 -23.99 17.61 -1.53
CA LEU A 264 -25.33 17.47 -2.12
C LEU A 264 -26.43 17.98 -1.18
N ASN A 265 -26.16 17.89 0.13
CA ASN A 265 -26.94 18.42 1.24
C ASN A 265 -26.07 18.38 2.51
N ASP A 266 -26.65 18.73 3.66
CA ASP A 266 -25.97 18.80 4.96
C ASP A 266 -25.28 17.50 5.42
N ASN A 267 -25.62 16.36 4.81
CA ASN A 267 -25.08 15.07 5.21
C ASN A 267 -24.29 14.35 4.11
N TRP A 268 -24.53 14.66 2.84
CA TRP A 268 -23.97 13.90 1.72
C TRP A 268 -22.92 14.72 0.97
N THR A 269 -21.73 14.16 0.84
CA THR A 269 -20.62 14.73 0.06
C THR A 269 -20.23 13.75 -1.04
N VAL A 270 -19.94 14.27 -2.22
CA VAL A 270 -19.30 13.50 -3.31
C VAL A 270 -18.00 14.16 -3.70
N GLY A 271 -17.01 13.35 -4.03
CA GLY A 271 -15.66 13.80 -4.37
C GLY A 271 -15.10 13.03 -5.56
N LEU A 272 -14.19 13.68 -6.28
CA LEU A 272 -13.39 13.08 -7.34
C LEU A 272 -11.98 13.63 -7.24
N VAL A 273 -10.97 12.76 -7.32
CA VAL A 273 -9.58 13.18 -7.36
C VAL A 273 -8.84 12.44 -8.46
N ALA A 274 -7.90 13.14 -9.09
CA ALA A 274 -6.90 12.59 -9.99
C ALA A 274 -5.51 12.96 -9.47
N GLN A 275 -4.80 11.98 -8.92
CA GLN A 275 -3.43 12.11 -8.45
C GLN A 275 -2.44 11.69 -9.55
N ASN A 276 -1.22 12.24 -9.50
CA ASN A 276 -0.13 11.92 -10.41
C ASN A 276 -0.51 12.10 -11.89
N ILE A 277 -1.14 13.22 -12.25
CA ILE A 277 -1.71 13.45 -13.58
C ILE A 277 -0.68 13.43 -14.73
N ILE A 278 0.62 13.58 -14.40
CA ILE A 278 1.72 13.47 -15.36
C ILE A 278 2.30 12.04 -15.29
N PRO A 279 2.02 11.15 -16.26
CA PRO A 279 2.53 9.78 -16.27
C PRO A 279 4.04 9.73 -16.50
N ARG A 280 4.73 8.80 -15.82
CA ARG A 280 6.17 8.56 -16.01
C ARG A 280 6.49 7.07 -15.97
N SER A 281 7.44 6.64 -16.80
CA SER A 281 8.01 5.30 -16.77
C SER A 281 9.50 5.43 -16.48
N ILE A 282 9.97 4.72 -15.44
CA ILE A 282 11.34 4.83 -14.96
C ILE A 282 11.91 3.42 -14.86
N ASP A 283 13.00 3.17 -15.58
CA ASP A 283 13.68 1.89 -15.54
C ASP A 283 14.63 1.82 -14.33
N THR A 284 14.72 0.64 -13.72
CA THR A 284 15.77 0.33 -12.76
C THR A 284 17.14 0.26 -13.44
N LYS A 285 18.22 0.23 -12.65
CA LYS A 285 19.52 -0.20 -13.19
C LYS A 285 19.42 -1.64 -13.72
N VAL A 286 20.19 -1.93 -14.76
CA VAL A 286 20.35 -3.28 -15.30
C VAL A 286 21.28 -4.05 -14.37
N VAL A 287 20.80 -5.17 -13.83
CA VAL A 287 21.56 -6.04 -12.92
C VAL A 287 21.46 -7.45 -13.46
N ASN A 288 22.60 -8.08 -13.74
CA ASN A 288 22.68 -9.42 -14.33
C ASN A 288 21.85 -9.59 -15.63
N GLY A 289 21.78 -8.53 -16.43
CA GLY A 289 21.03 -8.50 -17.70
C GLY A 289 19.52 -8.23 -17.56
N PHE A 290 19.02 -8.04 -16.34
CA PHE A 290 17.60 -7.77 -16.08
C PHE A 290 17.38 -6.32 -15.66
N LYS A 291 16.26 -5.77 -16.11
CA LYS A 291 15.73 -4.47 -15.68
C LYS A 291 14.24 -4.59 -15.43
N GLU A 292 13.75 -3.76 -14.52
CA GLU A 292 12.33 -3.57 -14.27
C GLU A 292 11.93 -2.12 -14.61
N THR A 293 10.65 -1.90 -14.88
CA THR A 293 10.11 -0.57 -15.16
C THR A 293 9.02 -0.22 -14.15
N PHE A 294 9.29 0.80 -13.34
CA PHE A 294 8.29 1.37 -12.43
C PHE A 294 7.46 2.43 -13.17
N LYS A 295 6.14 2.34 -13.08
CA LYS A 295 5.22 3.30 -13.69
C LYS A 295 4.55 4.15 -12.63
N VAL A 296 4.83 5.45 -12.67
CA VAL A 296 4.00 6.47 -12.01
C VAL A 296 2.78 6.70 -12.90
N ARG A 297 1.63 6.19 -12.47
CA ARG A 297 0.36 6.22 -13.22
C ARG A 297 -0.53 7.35 -12.69
N PRO A 298 -1.32 8.00 -13.56
CA PRO A 298 -2.46 8.80 -13.13
C PRO A 298 -3.47 7.93 -12.38
N GLN A 299 -3.79 8.33 -11.16
CA GLN A 299 -4.65 7.62 -10.22
C GLN A 299 -5.92 8.42 -10.00
N ALA A 300 -7.04 7.98 -10.56
CA ALA A 300 -8.34 8.61 -10.40
C ALA A 300 -9.20 7.81 -9.44
N THR A 301 -9.82 8.49 -8.47
CA THR A 301 -10.68 7.87 -7.45
C THR A 301 -11.93 8.72 -7.26
N ALA A 302 -13.10 8.08 -7.25
CA ALA A 302 -14.37 8.71 -6.92
C ALA A 302 -14.80 8.29 -5.51
N GLY A 303 -15.38 9.21 -4.76
CA GLY A 303 -15.79 8.98 -3.38
C GLY A 303 -17.16 9.57 -3.05
N VAL A 304 -17.86 8.94 -2.13
CA VAL A 304 -19.08 9.45 -1.51
C VAL A 304 -18.96 9.28 0.00
N SER A 305 -19.42 10.28 0.75
CA SER A 305 -19.54 10.17 2.20
C SER A 305 -20.89 10.65 2.68
N TRP A 306 -21.40 9.97 3.70
CA TRP A 306 -22.52 10.44 4.50
C TRP A 306 -22.06 10.71 5.93
N HIS A 307 -22.41 11.85 6.50
CA HIS A 307 -22.02 12.22 7.86
C HIS A 307 -23.14 12.89 8.67
N ASN A 308 -23.05 12.74 9.99
CA ASN A 308 -23.74 13.54 10.99
C ASN A 308 -22.81 13.74 12.20
N ASP A 309 -23.32 14.29 13.30
CA ASP A 309 -22.51 14.57 14.51
C ASP A 309 -21.85 13.35 15.15
N LEU A 310 -22.40 12.15 14.93
CA LEU A 310 -22.01 10.91 15.61
C LEU A 310 -21.36 9.88 14.68
N PHE A 311 -21.66 9.92 13.39
CA PHE A 311 -21.25 8.93 12.41
C PHE A 311 -20.78 9.59 11.11
N THR A 312 -19.68 9.07 10.58
CA THR A 312 -19.24 9.29 9.19
C THR A 312 -19.14 7.95 8.51
N THR A 313 -19.70 7.82 7.32
CA THR A 313 -19.52 6.65 6.45
C THR A 313 -18.99 7.11 5.10
N ALA A 314 -18.13 6.30 4.49
CA ALA A 314 -17.52 6.64 3.22
C ALA A 314 -17.39 5.41 2.33
N LEU A 315 -17.45 5.65 1.02
CA LEU A 315 -17.19 4.67 -0.01
C LEU A 315 -16.36 5.32 -1.10
N ASP A 316 -15.22 4.72 -1.41
CA ASP A 316 -14.30 5.17 -2.46
C ASP A 316 -14.07 4.04 -3.47
N ILE A 317 -14.02 4.40 -4.76
CA ILE A 317 -13.74 3.49 -5.87
C ILE A 317 -12.60 4.08 -6.71
N ASP A 318 -11.49 3.35 -6.77
CA ASP A 318 -10.41 3.64 -7.70
C ASP A 318 -10.89 3.37 -9.12
N LEU A 319 -10.88 4.40 -9.96
CA LEU A 319 -11.24 4.34 -11.38
C LEU A 319 -10.04 3.90 -12.24
N THR A 320 -8.81 4.13 -11.76
CA THR A 320 -7.59 3.68 -12.43
C THR A 320 -6.66 2.93 -11.47
N PRO A 321 -5.79 2.04 -11.98
CA PRO A 321 -4.87 1.29 -11.14
C PRO A 321 -3.77 2.15 -10.52
N ALA A 322 -3.29 1.72 -9.34
CA ALA A 322 -2.19 2.34 -8.63
C ALA A 322 -0.85 2.30 -9.40
N SER A 323 0.07 3.18 -9.01
CA SER A 323 1.48 3.14 -9.44
C SER A 323 2.18 1.87 -8.91
N GLY A 324 3.17 1.36 -9.66
CA GLY A 324 3.83 0.08 -9.36
C GLY A 324 4.75 -0.39 -10.48
N PHE A 325 5.48 -1.49 -10.27
CA PHE A 325 6.25 -2.10 -11.35
C PHE A 325 5.33 -2.63 -12.45
N THR A 326 5.87 -2.77 -13.66
CA THR A 326 5.10 -3.27 -14.81
C THR A 326 4.85 -4.78 -14.71
N SER A 327 5.72 -5.49 -14.01
CA SER A 327 5.65 -6.92 -13.72
C SER A 327 4.73 -7.26 -12.54
N ASP A 328 4.40 -6.29 -11.68
CA ASP A 328 3.48 -6.50 -10.57
C ASP A 328 2.03 -6.64 -11.06
N SER A 329 1.24 -7.42 -10.29
CA SER A 329 -0.21 -7.37 -10.40
C SER A 329 -0.73 -5.96 -10.14
N LYS A 330 -1.70 -5.52 -10.93
CA LYS A 330 -2.34 -4.22 -10.73
C LYS A 330 -3.11 -4.21 -9.42
N ARG A 331 -3.20 -3.04 -8.79
CA ARG A 331 -3.95 -2.80 -7.56
C ARG A 331 -4.94 -1.68 -7.81
N GLN A 332 -6.20 -1.92 -7.49
CA GLN A 332 -7.30 -0.99 -7.71
C GLN A 332 -8.41 -1.32 -6.72
N PHE A 333 -8.77 -0.41 -5.83
CA PHE A 333 -9.61 -0.75 -4.68
C PHE A 333 -11.04 -0.20 -4.79
N ALA A 334 -11.98 -0.97 -4.26
CA ALA A 334 -13.23 -0.45 -3.74
C ALA A 334 -13.17 -0.53 -2.21
N SER A 335 -13.36 0.60 -1.55
CA SER A 335 -13.22 0.73 -0.10
C SER A 335 -14.50 1.26 0.52
N VAL A 336 -14.82 0.76 1.71
CA VAL A 336 -15.92 1.24 2.54
C VAL A 336 -15.43 1.41 3.97
N GLY A 337 -15.85 2.48 4.63
CA GLY A 337 -15.42 2.79 5.97
C GLY A 337 -16.50 3.49 6.78
N ALA A 338 -16.40 3.34 8.10
CA ALA A 338 -17.25 4.01 9.07
C ALA A 338 -16.42 4.52 10.24
N GLU A 339 -16.79 5.70 10.73
CA GLU A 339 -16.28 6.35 11.94
C GLU A 339 -17.46 6.61 12.87
N PHE A 340 -17.30 6.25 14.14
CA PHE A 340 -18.17 6.60 15.23
C PHE A 340 -17.46 7.61 16.12
N ASN A 341 -17.99 8.82 16.24
CA ASN A 341 -17.39 9.92 17.00
C ASN A 341 -18.11 10.11 18.34
N ALA A 342 -17.61 9.47 19.38
CA ALA A 342 -18.16 9.56 20.72
C ALA A 342 -17.66 10.82 21.45
N TRP A 343 -18.59 11.69 21.85
CA TRP A 343 -18.32 12.89 22.65
C TRP A 343 -17.32 13.88 22.04
N LYS A 344 -17.09 13.83 20.72
CA LYS A 344 -16.15 14.67 19.95
C LYS A 344 -14.67 14.48 20.24
N TRP A 345 -14.31 13.64 21.21
CA TRP A 345 -12.91 13.41 21.59
C TRP A 345 -12.47 11.96 21.47
N ALA A 346 -13.38 11.01 21.25
CA ALA A 346 -13.05 9.59 21.09
C ALA A 346 -13.68 9.04 19.81
N GLN A 347 -12.87 8.57 18.88
CA GLN A 347 -13.32 8.03 17.62
C GLN A 347 -13.00 6.55 17.50
N LEU A 348 -13.97 5.75 17.05
CA LEU A 348 -13.77 4.36 16.66
C LEU A 348 -14.03 4.23 15.18
N ARG A 349 -13.13 3.56 14.47
CA ARG A 349 -13.17 3.42 13.02
C ARG A 349 -13.03 1.97 12.62
N ALA A 350 -13.74 1.60 11.58
CA ALA A 350 -13.60 0.32 10.92
C ALA A 350 -13.81 0.47 9.42
N GLY A 351 -13.12 -0.35 8.65
CA GLY A 351 -13.20 -0.33 7.21
C GLY A 351 -12.89 -1.66 6.56
N TYR A 352 -13.19 -1.71 5.27
CA TYR A 352 -12.85 -2.82 4.41
C TYR A 352 -12.46 -2.27 3.04
N ARG A 353 -11.37 -2.80 2.49
CA ARG A 353 -10.95 -2.55 1.10
C ARG A 353 -10.91 -3.86 0.34
N GLN A 354 -11.43 -3.85 -0.88
CA GLN A 354 -11.40 -4.99 -1.81
C GLN A 354 -10.55 -4.62 -3.02
N ASN A 355 -9.53 -5.43 -3.31
CA ASN A 355 -8.83 -5.28 -4.60
C ASN A 355 -9.76 -5.80 -5.71
N MET A 356 -10.06 -4.95 -6.68
CA MET A 356 -10.87 -5.26 -7.87
C MET A 356 -10.02 -5.77 -9.03
N ALA A 357 -8.70 -5.53 -9.00
CA ALA A 357 -7.78 -5.90 -10.07
C ALA A 357 -7.20 -7.32 -9.91
N SER A 358 -7.23 -7.88 -8.69
CA SER A 358 -6.85 -9.26 -8.41
C SER A 358 -7.66 -9.81 -7.25
N ASN A 359 -7.65 -11.13 -7.10
CA ASN A 359 -8.18 -11.80 -5.92
C ASN A 359 -7.26 -11.66 -4.70
N SER A 360 -6.26 -10.77 -4.75
CA SER A 360 -5.31 -10.51 -3.67
C SER A 360 -5.30 -9.03 -3.29
N GLY A 361 -5.32 -8.70 -2.00
CA GLY A 361 -5.09 -7.35 -1.47
C GLY A 361 -6.28 -6.76 -0.75
N SER A 362 -7.29 -7.58 -0.48
CA SER A 362 -8.39 -7.17 0.37
C SER A 362 -7.98 -7.20 1.84
N ALA A 363 -8.46 -6.23 2.61
CA ALA A 363 -8.14 -6.16 4.03
C ALA A 363 -9.24 -5.50 4.85
N PHE A 364 -9.37 -5.97 6.10
CA PHE A 364 -10.13 -5.28 7.13
C PHE A 364 -9.22 -4.31 7.85
N THR A 365 -9.77 -3.16 8.22
CA THR A 365 -9.05 -2.15 8.99
C THR A 365 -9.86 -1.72 10.18
N ALA A 366 -9.17 -1.31 11.23
CA ALA A 366 -9.76 -0.75 12.42
C ALA A 366 -8.82 0.30 13.01
N GLY A 367 -9.38 1.28 13.70
CA GLY A 367 -8.56 2.30 14.33
C GLY A 367 -9.29 3.04 15.43
N VAL A 368 -8.50 3.72 16.25
CA VAL A 368 -8.94 4.54 17.35
C VAL A 368 -8.34 5.93 17.21
N GLY A 369 -9.15 6.94 17.47
CA GLY A 369 -8.74 8.34 17.53
C GLY A 369 -9.05 8.92 18.89
N ILE A 370 -8.17 9.78 19.39
CA ILE A 370 -8.42 10.60 20.58
C ILE A 370 -8.09 12.05 20.25
N SER A 371 -9.08 12.93 20.39
CA SER A 371 -9.00 14.35 20.05
C SER A 371 -9.39 15.28 21.21
N PRO A 372 -8.63 15.36 22.33
CA PRO A 372 -8.97 16.25 23.43
C PRO A 372 -9.07 17.71 22.98
N PHE A 373 -10.22 18.31 23.26
CA PHE A 373 -10.57 19.71 22.92
C PHE A 373 -10.51 20.03 21.42
N ASP A 374 -10.47 19.03 20.54
CA ASP A 374 -10.32 19.20 19.09
C ASP A 374 -8.96 19.81 18.66
N VAL A 375 -8.01 19.92 19.59
CA VAL A 375 -6.71 20.59 19.37
C VAL A 375 -5.61 19.59 19.08
N VAL A 376 -5.56 18.48 19.82
CA VAL A 376 -4.55 17.43 19.64
C VAL A 376 -5.27 16.20 19.15
N HIS A 377 -4.82 15.57 18.08
CA HIS A 377 -5.44 14.40 17.47
C HIS A 377 -4.40 13.28 17.41
N ILE A 378 -4.66 12.19 18.13
CA ILE A 378 -3.82 10.99 18.12
C ILE A 378 -4.64 9.88 17.50
N ASP A 379 -4.21 9.37 16.35
CA ASP A 379 -4.86 8.24 15.71
C ASP A 379 -3.88 7.08 15.53
N VAL A 380 -4.38 5.87 15.81
CA VAL A 380 -3.68 4.62 15.55
C VAL A 380 -4.63 3.71 14.81
N SER A 381 -4.14 3.04 13.78
CA SER A 381 -4.91 2.07 13.02
C SER A 381 -4.10 0.81 12.75
N GLY A 382 -4.84 -0.28 12.57
CA GLY A 382 -4.33 -1.58 12.21
C GLY A 382 -5.07 -2.09 10.98
N LEU A 383 -4.36 -2.89 10.22
CA LEU A 383 -4.85 -3.55 9.03
C LEU A 383 -4.55 -5.04 9.14
N VAL A 384 -5.54 -5.86 8.84
CA VAL A 384 -5.40 -7.31 8.74
C VAL A 384 -6.04 -7.73 7.43
N GLY A 385 -5.19 -8.17 6.49
CA GLY A 385 -5.62 -8.86 5.29
C GLY A 385 -5.77 -10.36 5.53
N THR A 386 -6.28 -11.06 4.52
CA THR A 386 -6.17 -12.52 4.46
C THR A 386 -4.74 -12.91 4.06
N ASP A 387 -4.19 -14.01 4.57
CA ASP A 387 -2.86 -14.57 4.20
C ASP A 387 -1.62 -13.81 4.71
N HIS A 388 -1.51 -13.62 6.03
CA HIS A 388 -0.35 -13.00 6.68
C HIS A 388 -0.04 -11.57 6.22
N ASP A 389 -1.09 -10.82 5.87
CA ASP A 389 -1.00 -9.38 5.59
C ASP A 389 -1.37 -8.57 6.83
N TYR A 390 -0.39 -7.84 7.36
CA TYR A 390 -0.55 -7.02 8.55
C TYR A 390 0.00 -5.62 8.30
N GLY A 391 -0.72 -4.62 8.79
CA GLY A 391 -0.25 -3.25 8.77
C GLY A 391 -0.61 -2.50 10.04
N ALA A 392 0.15 -1.44 10.31
CA ALA A 392 -0.11 -0.51 11.39
C ALA A 392 0.26 0.89 10.96
N MET A 393 -0.52 1.86 11.41
CA MET A 393 -0.31 3.27 11.16
C MET A 393 -0.53 4.07 12.44
N ALA A 394 0.23 5.13 12.60
CA ALA A 394 0.10 6.04 13.73
C ALA A 394 0.37 7.47 13.26
N GLN A 395 -0.39 8.41 13.81
CA GLN A 395 -0.22 9.82 13.52
C GLN A 395 -0.48 10.71 14.74
N LEU A 396 0.04 11.92 14.63
CA LEU A 396 -0.20 13.00 15.57
C LEU A 396 -0.47 14.28 14.77
N GLN A 397 -1.64 14.87 14.98
CA GLN A 397 -2.05 16.11 14.34
C GLN A 397 -2.43 17.15 15.40
N PHE A 398 -2.20 18.42 15.09
CA PHE A 398 -2.64 19.56 15.86
C PHE A 398 -3.53 20.46 15.02
N THR A 399 -4.58 21.01 15.63
CA THR A 399 -5.48 22.02 15.04
C THR A 399 -5.52 23.23 15.96
N PHE A 400 -5.48 24.44 15.40
CA PHE A 400 -5.39 25.71 16.12
C PHE A 400 -6.46 26.69 15.67
#